data_AF-A0AB38YC61-F1
#
_entry.id   AF-A0AB38YC61-F1
#
_cell.length_a   1.000
_cell.length_b   1.000
_cell.length_c   1.000
_cell.angle_alpha   90.00
_cell.angle_beta   90.00
_cell.angle_gamma   90.00
#
_symmetry.space_group_name_H-M   'P 1'
#
loop_
_entity.id
_entity.type
_entity.pdbx_description
1 polymer ?
#
loop_
_entity_poly.entity_id
_entity_poly.type
_entity_poly.pdbx_seq_one_letter_code
_entity_poly.pdbx_strand_id
1 'polypeptide(L)'
;MEFARIENGVIVAVVDTDSAEKLGAGDWHPLPADSHARTGAKRAMFDENWLTRPMSELHAEGLLELDPKQKFEDGAIKDKTEYELVQDGLRDLEPDEYLDHENKEVVWGDTETLYANGRLTENQYQERKQTELEEWRQTAEVTRFQAKAALLHLGHLDIVQAYMNSDQATPLEKLAWAEAKFTRRSQLVNTLGQSLLGLTEVQIDDLFLLADNIEA
;
A
#
# COMPACT_ATOMS: atom_id res chain seq x y z
N MET A 1 5.33 53.90 -2.42
CA MET A 1 6.72 53.43 -2.18
C MET A 1 7.15 52.83 -3.49
N GLU A 2 8.18 53.41 -4.12
CA GLU A 2 8.63 53.01 -5.45
C GLU A 2 9.46 51.72 -5.34
N PHE A 3 9.11 50.71 -6.12
CA PHE A 3 9.90 49.48 -6.22
C PHE A 3 10.59 49.45 -7.58
N ALA A 4 11.90 49.22 -7.58
CA ALA A 4 12.69 49.10 -8.79
C ALA A 4 12.89 47.62 -9.16
N ARG A 5 12.62 47.28 -10.41
CA ARG A 5 13.07 46.03 -11.02
C ARG A 5 14.50 46.22 -11.50
N ILE A 6 15.42 45.39 -11.02
CA ILE A 6 16.85 45.43 -11.37
C ILE A 6 17.20 44.17 -12.16
N GLU A 7 17.87 44.35 -13.31
CA GLU A 7 18.43 43.27 -14.12
C GLU A 7 19.91 43.57 -14.36
N ASN A 8 20.80 42.61 -14.07
CA ASN A 8 22.24 42.74 -14.21
C ASN A 8 22.83 44.00 -13.54
N GLY A 9 22.30 44.38 -12.37
CA GLY A 9 22.76 45.57 -11.63
C GLY A 9 22.30 46.91 -12.19
N VAL A 10 21.38 46.92 -13.16
CA VAL A 10 20.79 48.13 -13.74
C VAL A 10 19.28 48.17 -13.46
N ILE A 11 18.77 49.33 -13.04
CA ILE A 11 17.33 49.54 -12.88
C ILE A 11 16.68 49.57 -14.27
N VAL A 12 15.81 48.60 -14.54
CA VAL A 12 15.13 48.46 -15.84
C VAL A 12 13.68 48.93 -15.79
N ALA A 13 13.06 48.99 -14.61
CA ALA A 13 11.72 49.55 -14.44
C ALA A 13 11.50 50.05 -13.01
N VAL A 14 10.68 51.09 -12.85
CA VAL A 14 10.20 51.57 -11.56
C VAL A 14 8.68 51.44 -11.56
N VAL A 15 8.14 50.73 -10.57
CA VAL A 15 6.70 50.57 -10.39
C VAL A 15 6.29 51.40 -9.18
N ASP A 16 5.41 52.36 -9.42
CA ASP A 16 4.84 53.18 -8.37
C ASP A 16 3.58 52.50 -7.80
N THR A 17 3.54 52.32 -6.48
CA THR A 17 2.32 51.90 -5.79
C THR A 17 2.13 52.73 -4.53
N ASP A 18 1.02 53.45 -4.52
CA ASP A 18 0.54 54.28 -3.41
C ASP A 18 -0.10 53.42 -2.32
N SER A 19 0.69 53.01 -1.32
CA SER A 19 0.36 53.07 0.12
C SER A 19 1.27 52.19 0.99
N ALA A 20 2.06 52.83 1.86
CA ALA A 20 2.89 52.21 2.89
C ALA A 20 2.17 52.08 4.26
N GLU A 21 0.95 52.59 4.41
CA GLU A 21 0.14 52.48 5.65
C GLU A 21 -0.50 51.10 5.87
N LYS A 22 -0.21 50.11 5.00
CA LYS A 22 -0.68 48.72 5.10
C LYS A 22 0.43 47.73 5.51
N LEU A 23 1.56 48.21 6.03
CA LEU A 23 2.73 47.41 6.44
C LEU A 23 2.77 47.24 7.96
N GLY A 24 2.01 46.29 8.56
CA GLY A 24 2.24 46.06 9.99
C GLY A 24 1.23 45.29 10.85
N ALA A 25 0.27 44.55 10.30
CA ALA A 25 -0.56 43.66 11.14
C ALA A 25 -1.09 42.39 10.44
N GLY A 26 -0.71 42.08 9.20
CA GLY A 26 -1.21 40.89 8.49
C GLY A 26 -0.24 40.32 7.45
N ASP A 27 1.06 40.53 7.68
CA ASP A 27 2.09 40.82 6.67
C ASP A 27 2.72 39.59 5.98
N TRP A 28 1.91 38.68 5.43
CA TRP A 28 2.40 37.55 4.64
C TRP A 28 1.88 37.63 3.20
N HIS A 29 2.80 37.62 2.23
CA HIS A 29 2.49 37.69 0.79
C HIS A 29 2.91 36.41 0.06
N PRO A 30 2.11 35.90 -0.90
CA PRO A 30 2.47 34.72 -1.70
C PRO A 30 3.66 35.02 -2.62
N LEU A 31 4.53 34.03 -2.84
CA LEU A 31 5.67 34.19 -3.75
C LEU A 31 5.20 34.16 -5.21
N PRO A 32 5.76 35.01 -6.11
CA PRO A 32 5.41 35.01 -7.52
C PRO A 32 5.69 33.68 -8.24
N ALA A 33 6.64 32.87 -7.73
CA ALA A 33 7.02 31.58 -8.29
C ALA A 33 6.31 30.39 -7.63
N ASP A 34 5.71 30.57 -6.45
CA ASP A 34 5.04 29.51 -5.69
C ASP A 34 3.90 30.11 -4.85
N SER A 35 2.66 29.80 -5.21
CA SER A 35 1.47 30.29 -4.51
C SER A 35 1.25 29.66 -3.12
N HIS A 36 1.98 28.59 -2.80
CA HIS A 36 1.83 27.85 -1.54
C HIS A 36 2.77 28.36 -0.43
N ALA A 37 3.80 29.12 -0.78
CA ALA A 37 4.75 29.71 0.17
C ALA A 37 4.50 31.22 0.38
N ARG A 38 4.76 31.71 1.61
CA ARG A 38 4.52 33.11 1.98
C ARG A 38 5.71 33.78 2.66
N THR A 39 5.96 35.03 2.32
CA THR A 39 7.07 35.84 2.86
C THR A 39 6.60 37.08 3.61
N GLY A 40 7.38 37.49 4.61
CA GLY A 40 7.19 38.71 5.41
C GLY A 40 7.43 40.02 4.65
N ALA A 41 7.31 41.16 5.34
CA ALA A 41 7.36 42.51 4.78
C ALA A 41 8.45 42.70 3.71
N LYS A 42 8.06 43.22 2.54
CA LYS A 42 8.84 43.21 1.27
C LYS A 42 10.32 43.60 1.36
N ARG A 43 10.74 44.44 2.33
CA ARG A 43 12.14 44.81 2.52
C ARG A 43 13.02 43.63 3.00
N ALA A 44 12.45 42.73 3.79
CA ALA A 44 13.18 41.60 4.37
C ALA A 44 13.60 40.54 3.33
N MET A 45 13.05 40.63 2.10
CA MET A 45 13.43 39.81 0.96
C MET A 45 14.75 40.23 0.29
N PHE A 46 15.31 41.38 0.67
CA PHE A 46 16.48 41.95 0.01
C PHE A 46 17.68 42.07 0.96
N ASP A 47 18.88 41.82 0.44
CA ASP A 47 20.14 42.05 1.15
C ASP A 47 20.48 43.55 1.22
N GLU A 48 21.64 43.88 1.79
CA GLU A 48 22.13 45.27 1.91
C GLU A 48 22.34 45.95 0.55
N ASN A 49 22.47 45.18 -0.53
CA ASN A 49 22.66 45.64 -1.91
C ASN A 49 21.35 45.64 -2.73
N TRP A 50 20.20 45.44 -2.08
CA TRP A 50 18.89 45.32 -2.74
C TRP A 50 18.77 44.12 -3.69
N LEU A 51 19.60 43.08 -3.51
CA LEU A 51 19.47 41.80 -4.22
C LEU A 51 18.54 40.87 -3.46
N THR A 52 17.78 40.04 -4.19
CA THR A 52 16.91 39.04 -3.57
C THR A 52 17.73 38.05 -2.76
N ARG A 53 17.39 37.88 -1.49
CA ARG A 53 18.03 36.91 -0.60
C ARG A 53 17.64 35.48 -1.00
N PRO A 54 18.53 34.49 -0.79
CA PRO A 54 18.18 33.09 -0.93
C PRO A 54 16.99 32.71 -0.05
N MET A 55 16.07 31.91 -0.59
CA MET A 55 14.90 31.43 0.17
C MET A 55 15.28 30.64 1.43
N SER A 56 16.42 29.95 1.42
CA SER A 56 16.99 29.26 2.59
C SER A 56 17.22 30.20 3.76
N GLU A 57 17.70 31.41 3.48
CA GLU A 57 18.02 32.43 4.47
C GLU A 57 16.73 33.04 5.03
N LEU A 58 15.77 33.32 4.15
CA LEU A 58 14.44 33.80 4.55
C LEU A 58 13.73 32.78 5.45
N HIS A 59 13.85 31.48 5.16
CA HIS A 59 13.27 30.44 6.00
C HIS A 59 13.96 30.33 7.37
N ALA A 60 15.30 30.34 7.39
CA ALA A 60 16.09 30.25 8.62
C ALA A 60 15.82 31.40 9.60
N GLU A 61 15.50 32.58 9.07
CA GLU A 61 15.16 33.77 9.87
C GLU A 61 13.68 33.88 10.21
N GLY A 62 12.85 32.90 9.81
CA GLY A 62 11.41 32.93 10.05
C GLY A 62 10.66 34.00 9.23
N LEU A 63 11.26 34.46 8.14
CA LEU A 63 10.68 35.42 7.19
C LEU A 63 9.96 34.74 6.02
N LEU A 64 10.13 33.43 5.86
CA LEU A 64 9.45 32.57 4.89
C LEU A 64 8.79 31.40 5.63
N GLU A 65 7.46 31.37 5.61
CA GLU A 65 6.65 30.26 6.10
C GLU A 65 6.32 29.33 4.93
N LEU A 66 6.57 28.04 5.12
CA LEU A 66 6.27 26.98 4.15
C LEU A 66 4.91 26.36 4.51
N ASP A 67 4.20 25.85 3.49
CA ASP A 67 3.09 24.94 3.77
C ASP A 67 3.64 23.72 4.56
N PRO A 68 2.88 23.17 5.53
CA PRO A 68 3.34 21.99 6.28
C PRO A 68 3.79 20.83 5.39
N LYS A 69 3.25 20.71 4.17
CA LYS A 69 3.58 19.69 3.18
C LYS A 69 4.81 20.01 2.33
N GLN A 70 5.47 21.13 2.57
CA GLN A 70 6.67 21.55 1.84
C GLN A 70 7.90 21.49 2.74
N LYS A 71 9.07 21.37 2.10
CA LYS A 71 10.39 21.41 2.72
C LYS A 71 11.34 22.24 1.89
N PHE A 72 12.42 22.69 2.52
CA PHE A 72 13.52 23.32 1.81
C PHE A 72 14.62 22.29 1.53
N GLU A 73 14.94 22.07 0.26
CA GLU A 73 15.93 21.07 -0.18
C GLU A 73 16.62 21.55 -1.47
N ASP A 74 17.95 21.43 -1.54
CA ASP A 74 18.76 21.84 -2.69
C ASP A 74 18.57 23.30 -3.16
N GLY A 75 18.32 24.22 -2.23
CA GLY A 75 18.14 25.65 -2.57
C GLY A 75 16.74 25.98 -3.12
N ALA A 76 15.80 25.03 -3.12
CA ALA A 76 14.45 25.21 -3.58
C ALA A 76 13.42 24.73 -2.54
N ILE A 77 12.20 25.27 -2.65
CA ILE A 77 11.03 24.72 -1.96
C ILE A 77 10.55 23.53 -2.78
N LYS A 78 10.39 22.38 -2.11
CA LYS A 78 9.86 21.16 -2.71
C LYS A 78 8.72 20.62 -1.86
N ASP A 79 7.81 19.90 -2.49
CA ASP A 79 6.82 19.11 -1.75
C ASP A 79 7.51 17.94 -1.04
N LYS A 80 7.01 17.62 0.16
CA LYS A 80 7.40 16.44 0.90
C LYS A 80 6.93 15.19 0.16
N THR A 81 7.78 14.17 0.19
CA THR A 81 7.41 12.83 -0.26
C THR A 81 6.30 12.26 0.62
N GLU A 82 5.60 11.25 0.12
CA GLU A 82 4.57 10.57 0.92
C GLU A 82 5.12 10.01 2.24
N TYR A 83 6.33 9.45 2.22
CA TYR A 83 7.03 8.97 3.40
C TYR A 83 7.21 10.08 4.46
N GLU A 84 7.67 11.26 4.02
CA GLU A 84 7.85 12.41 4.90
C GLU A 84 6.51 12.94 5.44
N LEU A 85 5.47 12.95 4.61
CA LEU A 85 4.13 13.36 5.05
C LEU A 85 3.57 12.44 6.13
N VAL A 86 3.77 11.13 6.02
CA VAL A 86 3.36 10.18 7.05
C VAL A 86 4.21 10.32 8.31
N GLN A 87 5.53 10.44 8.16
CA GLN A 87 6.44 10.60 9.31
C GLN A 87 6.12 11.86 10.13
N ASP A 88 5.71 12.94 9.46
CA ASP A 88 5.34 14.21 10.09
C ASP A 88 3.87 14.23 10.59
N GLY A 89 3.11 13.15 10.42
CA GLY A 89 1.70 13.07 10.83
C GLY A 89 0.76 13.95 9.99
N LEU A 90 1.18 14.32 8.78
CA LEU A 90 0.40 15.11 7.82
C LEU A 90 -0.43 14.24 6.87
N ARG A 91 -0.18 12.93 6.88
CA ARG A 91 -0.94 11.89 6.19
C ARG A 91 -1.01 10.64 7.06
N ASP A 92 -2.18 10.03 7.12
CA ASP A 92 -2.35 8.70 7.72
C ASP A 92 -2.04 7.60 6.69
N LEU A 93 -1.47 6.50 7.16
CA LEU A 93 -1.30 5.29 6.37
C LEU A 93 -2.63 4.57 6.19
N GLU A 94 -2.87 4.07 4.98
CA GLU A 94 -3.99 3.16 4.73
C GLU A 94 -3.80 1.82 5.48
N PRO A 95 -4.88 1.01 5.62
CA PRO A 95 -4.81 -0.25 6.37
C PRO A 95 -3.74 -1.22 5.87
N ASP A 96 -3.47 -1.19 4.57
CA ASP A 96 -2.54 -2.12 3.91
C ASP A 96 -1.23 -1.45 3.47
N GLU A 97 -0.95 -0.26 4.00
CA GLU A 97 0.31 0.45 3.81
C GLU A 97 1.21 0.39 5.04
N TYR A 98 2.52 0.45 4.80
CA TYR A 98 3.56 0.60 5.82
C TYR A 98 4.67 1.54 5.34
N LEU A 99 5.49 2.01 6.28
CA LEU A 99 6.67 2.81 5.97
C LEU A 99 7.88 1.90 5.79
N ASP A 100 8.44 1.92 4.59
CA ASP A 100 9.77 1.36 4.33
C ASP A 100 10.81 2.42 4.71
N HIS A 101 11.43 2.26 5.88
CA HIS A 101 12.46 3.16 6.37
C HIS A 101 13.80 3.04 5.63
N GLU A 102 14.06 1.91 4.95
CA GLU A 102 15.29 1.70 4.19
C GLU A 102 15.24 2.48 2.87
N ASN A 103 14.13 2.34 2.14
CA ASN A 103 13.94 3.02 0.86
C ASN A 103 13.29 4.41 0.98
N LYS A 104 12.78 4.76 2.17
CA LYS A 104 12.05 6.01 2.45
C LYS A 104 10.79 6.16 1.60
N GLU A 105 10.00 5.10 1.54
CA GLU A 105 8.77 5.04 0.75
C GLU A 105 7.58 4.56 1.57
N VAL A 106 6.36 4.85 1.09
CA VAL A 106 5.12 4.24 1.57
C VAL A 106 4.80 3.09 0.62
N VAL A 107 4.68 1.88 1.17
CA VAL A 107 4.58 0.65 0.37
C VAL A 107 3.35 -0.13 0.80
N TRP A 108 2.70 -0.78 -0.17
CA TRP A 108 1.61 -1.72 0.06
C TRP A 108 2.17 -3.07 0.50
N GLY A 109 1.67 -3.59 1.62
CA GLY A 109 2.08 -4.88 2.18
C GLY A 109 0.96 -5.91 2.13
N ASP A 110 1.34 -7.18 1.93
CA ASP A 110 0.45 -8.30 2.24
C ASP A 110 0.32 -8.51 3.76
N THR A 111 -0.56 -9.41 4.17
CA THR A 111 -0.83 -9.70 5.59
C THR A 111 0.44 -10.09 6.37
N GLU A 112 1.36 -10.82 5.75
CA GLU A 112 2.63 -11.21 6.38
C GLU A 112 3.56 -10.01 6.56
N THR A 113 3.70 -9.18 5.53
CA THR A 113 4.53 -7.98 5.54
C THR A 113 4.01 -6.95 6.55
N LEU A 114 2.69 -6.74 6.62
CA LEU A 114 2.07 -5.81 7.55
C LEU A 114 2.25 -6.28 9.01
N TYR A 115 2.16 -7.58 9.26
CA TYR A 115 2.44 -8.13 10.59
C TYR A 115 3.92 -7.98 10.96
N ALA A 116 4.84 -8.30 10.04
CA ALA A 116 6.28 -8.14 10.26
C ALA A 116 6.69 -6.69 10.55
N ASN A 117 5.99 -5.72 9.95
CA ASN A 117 6.20 -4.29 10.18
C ASN A 117 5.38 -3.74 11.37
N GLY A 118 4.72 -4.59 12.16
CA GLY A 118 3.96 -4.19 13.35
C GLY A 118 2.70 -3.36 13.06
N ARG A 119 2.22 -3.35 11.81
CA ARG A 119 0.97 -2.71 11.41
C ARG A 119 -0.26 -3.51 11.84
N LEU A 120 -0.09 -4.83 11.98
CA LEU A 120 -1.12 -5.73 12.49
C LEU A 120 -0.73 -6.26 13.86
N THR A 121 -1.71 -6.29 14.77
CA THR A 121 -1.62 -7.09 15.98
C THR A 121 -1.72 -8.59 15.66
N GLU A 122 -1.27 -9.45 16.57
CA GLU A 122 -1.42 -10.91 16.42
C GLU A 122 -2.86 -11.31 16.09
N ASN A 123 -3.85 -10.76 16.80
CA ASN A 123 -5.25 -11.10 16.58
C ASN A 123 -5.71 -10.70 15.17
N GLN A 124 -5.37 -9.49 14.71
CA GLN A 124 -5.72 -9.03 13.37
C GLN A 124 -5.04 -9.85 12.28
N TYR A 125 -3.77 -10.24 12.50
CA TYR A 125 -3.04 -11.12 11.60
C TYR A 125 -3.76 -12.46 11.44
N GLN A 126 -4.11 -13.11 12.57
CA GLN A 126 -4.83 -14.38 12.54
C GLN A 126 -6.20 -14.25 11.85
N GLU A 127 -6.98 -13.21 12.16
CA GLU A 127 -8.28 -12.96 11.52
C GLU A 127 -8.17 -12.79 10.00
N ARG A 128 -7.17 -12.05 9.53
CA ARG A 128 -6.89 -11.89 8.09
C ARG A 128 -6.47 -13.21 7.46
N LYS A 129 -5.54 -13.96 8.05
CA LYS A 129 -5.13 -15.28 7.55
C LYS A 129 -6.30 -16.26 7.47
N GLN A 130 -7.23 -16.22 8.44
CA GLN A 130 -8.42 -17.07 8.38
C GLN A 130 -9.37 -16.64 7.25
N THR A 131 -9.55 -15.34 7.03
CA THR A 131 -10.34 -14.82 5.91
C THR A 131 -9.72 -15.23 4.56
N GLU A 132 -8.42 -15.02 4.39
CA GLU A 132 -7.69 -15.45 3.18
C GLU A 132 -7.82 -16.95 2.93
N LEU A 133 -7.65 -17.77 3.97
CA LEU A 133 -7.81 -19.21 3.89
C LEU A 133 -9.24 -19.60 3.48
N GLU A 134 -10.24 -18.90 4.00
CA GLU A 134 -11.64 -19.13 3.64
C GLU A 134 -11.94 -18.78 2.18
N GLU A 135 -11.47 -17.62 1.73
CA GLU A 135 -11.60 -17.18 0.34
C GLU A 135 -10.88 -18.13 -0.62
N TRP A 136 -9.68 -18.59 -0.24
CA TRP A 136 -8.97 -19.63 -0.98
C TRP A 136 -9.79 -20.92 -1.04
N ARG A 137 -10.35 -21.42 0.08
CA ARG A 137 -11.20 -22.63 0.07
C ARG A 137 -12.42 -22.49 -0.83
N GLN A 138 -12.97 -21.29 -1.00
CA GLN A 138 -14.12 -21.05 -1.88
C GLN A 138 -13.75 -21.12 -3.36
N THR A 139 -12.53 -20.74 -3.71
CA THR A 139 -12.07 -20.61 -5.10
C THR A 139 -11.15 -21.74 -5.56
N ALA A 140 -10.56 -22.49 -4.62
CA ALA A 140 -9.65 -23.59 -4.88
C ALA A 140 -10.35 -24.71 -5.66
N GLU A 141 -9.84 -24.96 -6.86
CA GLU A 141 -10.31 -25.97 -7.80
C GLU A 141 -9.10 -26.72 -8.36
N VAL A 142 -9.19 -28.05 -8.44
CA VAL A 142 -8.18 -28.88 -9.09
C VAL A 142 -8.83 -29.79 -10.12
N THR A 143 -8.06 -30.13 -11.15
CA THR A 143 -8.51 -31.06 -12.18
C THR A 143 -8.62 -32.48 -11.62
N ARG A 144 -9.37 -33.33 -12.33
CA ARG A 144 -9.48 -34.75 -12.00
C ARG A 144 -8.13 -35.46 -11.92
N PHE A 145 -7.22 -35.13 -12.82
CA PHE A 145 -5.88 -35.73 -12.84
C PHE A 145 -5.08 -35.32 -11.60
N GLN A 146 -4.99 -34.02 -11.33
CA GLN A 146 -4.31 -33.47 -10.16
C GLN A 146 -4.82 -34.08 -8.84
N ALA A 147 -6.15 -34.14 -8.67
CA ALA A 147 -6.74 -34.75 -7.47
C ALA A 147 -6.37 -36.23 -7.31
N LYS A 148 -6.46 -37.02 -8.39
CA LYS A 148 -6.11 -38.44 -8.37
C LYS A 148 -4.61 -38.65 -8.14
N ALA A 149 -3.76 -37.81 -8.73
CA ALA A 149 -2.32 -37.87 -8.55
C ALA A 149 -1.91 -37.52 -7.11
N ALA A 150 -2.50 -36.50 -6.50
CA ALA A 150 -2.27 -36.16 -5.10
C ALA A 150 -2.71 -37.30 -4.16
N LEU A 151 -3.89 -37.88 -4.39
CA LEU A 151 -4.37 -39.04 -3.64
C LEU A 151 -3.46 -40.27 -3.84
N LEU A 152 -2.91 -40.47 -5.03
CA LEU A 152 -1.96 -41.53 -5.29
C LEU A 152 -0.64 -41.31 -4.53
N HIS A 153 -0.12 -40.09 -4.53
CA HIS A 153 1.11 -39.72 -3.81
C HIS A 153 0.99 -39.93 -2.31
N LEU A 154 -0.18 -39.69 -1.72
CA LEU A 154 -0.43 -39.96 -0.30
C LEU A 154 -0.94 -41.39 -0.01
N GLY A 155 -1.05 -42.25 -1.02
CA GLY A 155 -1.51 -43.65 -0.84
C GLY A 155 -3.00 -43.80 -0.51
N HIS A 156 -3.80 -42.77 -0.74
CA HIS A 156 -5.25 -42.76 -0.48
C HIS A 156 -6.10 -43.15 -1.69
N LEU A 157 -5.52 -43.13 -2.91
CA LEU A 157 -6.28 -43.35 -4.15
C LEU A 157 -7.00 -44.71 -4.17
N ASP A 158 -6.32 -45.78 -3.74
CA ASP A 158 -6.89 -47.13 -3.77
C ASP A 158 -8.12 -47.26 -2.85
N ILE A 159 -8.09 -46.59 -1.69
CA ILE A 159 -9.21 -46.56 -0.73
C ILE A 159 -10.41 -45.85 -1.35
N VAL A 160 -10.18 -44.68 -1.95
CA VAL A 160 -11.24 -43.91 -2.63
C VAL A 160 -11.81 -44.69 -3.82
N GLN A 161 -10.96 -45.34 -4.60
CA GLN A 161 -11.40 -46.13 -5.75
C GLN A 161 -12.21 -47.37 -5.33
N ALA A 162 -11.83 -48.03 -4.23
CA ALA A 162 -12.59 -49.13 -3.66
C ALA A 162 -13.98 -48.68 -3.20
N TYR A 163 -14.07 -47.51 -2.54
CA TYR A 163 -15.35 -46.91 -2.17
C TYR A 163 -16.23 -46.61 -3.39
N MET A 164 -15.67 -45.97 -4.43
CA MET A 164 -16.40 -45.65 -5.67
C MET A 164 -16.89 -46.88 -6.43
N ASN A 165 -16.21 -48.01 -6.30
CA ASN A 165 -16.61 -49.27 -6.90
C ASN A 165 -17.66 -50.04 -6.06
N SER A 166 -17.89 -49.64 -4.82
CA SER A 166 -18.84 -50.29 -3.91
C SER A 166 -20.30 -49.89 -4.18
N ASP A 167 -21.23 -50.61 -3.56
CA ASP A 167 -22.67 -50.26 -3.56
C ASP A 167 -23.00 -49.12 -2.59
N GLN A 168 -22.03 -48.65 -1.79
CA GLN A 168 -22.22 -47.53 -0.86
C GLN A 168 -22.12 -46.17 -1.54
N ALA A 169 -21.39 -46.08 -2.66
CA ALA A 169 -21.30 -44.86 -3.45
C ALA A 169 -22.54 -44.72 -4.34
N THR A 170 -23.16 -43.54 -4.30
CA THR A 170 -24.32 -43.23 -5.14
C THR A 170 -23.90 -43.09 -6.62
N PRO A 171 -24.83 -43.31 -7.58
CA PRO A 171 -24.51 -43.12 -9.01
C PRO A 171 -23.98 -41.72 -9.34
N LEU A 172 -24.44 -40.68 -8.63
CA LEU A 172 -23.99 -39.31 -8.83
C LEU A 172 -22.55 -39.10 -8.33
N GLU A 173 -22.18 -39.68 -7.18
CA GLU A 173 -20.79 -39.62 -6.68
C GLU A 173 -19.83 -40.34 -7.61
N LYS A 174 -20.22 -41.50 -8.16
CA LYS A 174 -19.43 -42.21 -9.17
C LYS A 174 -19.23 -41.37 -10.43
N LEU A 175 -20.29 -40.71 -10.91
CA LEU A 175 -20.22 -39.83 -12.08
C LEU A 175 -19.35 -38.58 -11.80
N ALA A 176 -19.50 -37.96 -10.64
CA ALA A 176 -18.68 -36.82 -10.23
C ALA A 176 -17.20 -37.20 -10.08
N TRP A 177 -16.90 -38.35 -9.49
CA TRP A 177 -15.53 -38.89 -9.41
C TRP A 177 -14.91 -39.18 -10.79
N ALA A 178 -15.76 -39.60 -11.73
CA ALA A 178 -15.34 -39.88 -13.09
C ALA A 178 -15.11 -38.61 -13.88
N GLU A 179 -15.96 -37.58 -13.78
CA GLU A 179 -16.00 -36.50 -14.79
C GLU A 179 -15.78 -35.08 -14.24
N ALA A 180 -16.05 -34.84 -12.96
CA ALA A 180 -16.03 -33.49 -12.42
C ALA A 180 -14.60 -33.00 -12.15
N LYS A 181 -14.45 -31.67 -12.15
CA LYS A 181 -13.38 -31.01 -11.41
C LYS A 181 -13.75 -30.99 -9.92
N PHE A 182 -12.74 -30.89 -9.07
CA PHE A 182 -12.94 -30.90 -7.62
C PHE A 182 -12.70 -29.51 -7.07
N THR A 183 -13.71 -28.94 -6.43
CA THR A 183 -13.55 -27.72 -5.64
C THR A 183 -13.42 -28.07 -4.17
N ARG A 184 -12.63 -27.29 -3.44
CA ARG A 184 -12.31 -27.57 -2.03
C ARG A 184 -13.54 -27.59 -1.13
N ARG A 185 -14.54 -26.75 -1.45
CA ARG A 185 -15.84 -26.67 -0.76
C ARG A 185 -16.87 -27.70 -1.23
N SER A 186 -16.55 -28.59 -2.16
CA SER A 186 -17.52 -29.57 -2.67
C SER A 186 -17.91 -30.62 -1.62
N GLN A 187 -19.20 -30.99 -1.60
CA GLN A 187 -19.70 -32.01 -0.68
C GLN A 187 -19.01 -33.37 -0.86
N LEU A 188 -18.68 -33.72 -2.11
CA LEU A 188 -17.98 -34.96 -2.43
C LEU A 188 -16.59 -34.99 -1.79
N VAL A 189 -15.82 -33.89 -1.91
CA VAL A 189 -14.48 -33.77 -1.30
C VAL A 189 -14.57 -33.90 0.22
N ASN A 190 -15.51 -33.21 0.86
CA ASN A 190 -15.67 -33.30 2.32
C ASN A 190 -16.07 -34.72 2.76
N THR A 191 -16.95 -35.38 2.02
CA THR A 191 -17.37 -36.76 2.33
C THR A 191 -16.21 -37.74 2.19
N LEU A 192 -15.41 -37.64 1.13
CA LEU A 192 -14.26 -38.51 0.93
C LEU A 192 -13.13 -38.21 1.91
N GLY A 193 -12.79 -36.94 2.10
CA GLY A 193 -11.71 -36.53 2.99
C GLY A 193 -12.01 -36.85 4.45
N GLN A 194 -13.14 -36.38 4.97
CA GLN A 194 -13.44 -36.48 6.41
C GLN A 194 -14.05 -37.83 6.77
N SER A 195 -15.09 -38.27 6.04
CA SER A 195 -15.86 -39.45 6.44
C SER A 195 -15.19 -40.76 6.04
N LEU A 196 -14.55 -40.81 4.87
CA LEU A 196 -13.90 -42.04 4.38
C LEU A 196 -12.43 -42.13 4.82
N LEU A 197 -11.66 -41.05 4.67
CA LEU A 197 -10.22 -41.05 4.95
C LEU A 197 -9.86 -40.56 6.36
N GLY A 198 -10.80 -39.92 7.08
CA GLY A 198 -10.54 -39.41 8.43
C GLY A 198 -9.63 -38.19 8.48
N LEU A 199 -9.52 -37.45 7.37
CA LEU A 199 -8.65 -36.28 7.24
C LEU A 199 -9.28 -35.04 7.90
N THR A 200 -8.44 -34.20 8.49
CA THR A 200 -8.83 -32.88 8.99
C THR A 200 -9.02 -31.88 7.85
N GLU A 201 -9.70 -30.77 8.10
CA GLU A 201 -9.83 -29.67 7.12
C GLU A 201 -8.46 -29.20 6.61
N VAL A 202 -7.47 -29.10 7.51
CA VAL A 202 -6.09 -28.71 7.16
C VAL A 202 -5.44 -29.74 6.23
N GLN A 203 -5.61 -31.03 6.51
CA GLN A 203 -5.04 -32.09 5.65
C GLN A 203 -5.70 -32.14 4.27
N ILE A 204 -6.98 -31.79 4.17
CA ILE A 204 -7.67 -31.65 2.87
C ILE A 204 -7.17 -30.40 2.15
N ASP A 205 -6.90 -29.31 2.86
CA ASP A 205 -6.27 -28.12 2.28
C ASP A 205 -4.88 -28.45 1.70
N ASP A 206 -4.05 -29.16 2.47
CA ASP A 206 -2.73 -29.61 2.05
C ASP A 206 -2.79 -30.51 0.80
N LEU A 207 -3.83 -31.35 0.69
CA LEU A 207 -4.08 -32.16 -0.51
C LEU A 207 -4.39 -31.31 -1.75
N PHE A 208 -5.17 -30.24 -1.58
CA PHE A 208 -5.47 -29.30 -2.67
C PHE A 208 -4.23 -28.51 -3.09
N LEU A 209 -3.43 -28.04 -2.13
CA LEU A 209 -2.16 -27.37 -2.41
C LEU A 209 -1.16 -28.29 -3.12
N LEU A 210 -1.08 -29.57 -2.70
CA LEU A 210 -0.26 -30.56 -3.38
C LEU A 210 -0.77 -30.81 -4.81
N ALA A 211 -2.07 -31.01 -4.98
CA ALA A 211 -2.68 -31.28 -6.27
C ALA A 211 -2.47 -30.13 -7.27
N ASP A 212 -2.56 -28.88 -6.83
CA ASP A 212 -2.38 -27.70 -7.69
C ASP A 212 -0.97 -27.63 -8.31
N ASN A 213 0.04 -28.15 -7.60
CA ASN A 213 1.42 -28.21 -8.06
C ASN A 213 1.75 -29.42 -8.98
N ILE A 214 0.77 -30.30 -9.26
CA ILE A 214 0.97 -31.46 -10.13
C ILE A 214 0.64 -31.09 -11.58
N GLU A 215 1.63 -31.20 -12.45
CA GLU A 215 1.49 -31.03 -13.90
C GLU A 215 1.44 -32.39 -14.62
N ALA A 216 0.82 -32.44 -15.80
CA ALA A 216 0.61 -33.65 -16.60
C ALA A 216 1.68 -33.86 -17.67
#